data_AF-A0A3D1Q6G2-F1
#
_entry.id   AF-A0A3D1Q6G2-F1
#
_cell.length_a   1.000
_cell.length_b   1.000
_cell.length_c   1.000
_cell.angle_alpha   90.00
_cell.angle_beta   90.00
_cell.angle_gamma   90.00
#
_symmetry.space_group_name_H-M   'P 1'
#
loop_
_entity.id
_entity.type
_entity.pdbx_description
1 polymer ?
#
loop_
_entity_poly.entity_id
_entity_poly.type
_entity_poly.pdbx_seq_one_letter_code
_entity_poly.pdbx_strand_id
1 'polypeptide(L)'
;DSGLLDVLVPEFEKKTGYVVKTVAVGTGAAITMGQKGEADVLLTHAPSQEKPIVDNGEAINYQLVMHNDFIIVGPESDPAQIKGTATAAEAFKKINEKGALFISRGDNSGTHTMEKNLWKAAGITPTVSDKYQETGQGMGQT
;
A
#
# COMPACT_ATOMS: atom_id res chain seq x y z
N ASP A 1 2.62 -7.57 7.08
CA ASP A 1 4.01 -7.68 7.54
C ASP A 1 4.87 -8.03 6.35
N SER A 2 5.95 -7.29 6.12
CA SER A 2 6.89 -7.52 5.00
C SER A 2 8.18 -8.23 5.45
N GLY A 3 8.35 -8.48 6.75
CA GLY A 3 9.63 -8.97 7.32
C GLY A 3 10.72 -7.89 7.39
N LEU A 4 10.40 -6.63 7.09
CA LEU A 4 11.37 -5.54 7.11
C LEU A 4 11.97 -5.31 8.50
N LEU A 5 11.13 -5.32 9.55
CA LEU A 5 11.58 -5.06 10.91
C LEU A 5 12.44 -6.20 11.47
N ASP A 6 12.23 -7.43 10.99
CA ASP A 6 13.05 -8.58 11.36
C ASP A 6 14.52 -8.41 10.91
N VAL A 7 14.76 -7.59 9.89
CA VAL A 7 16.10 -7.25 9.39
C VAL A 7 16.65 -5.99 10.04
N LEU A 8 15.83 -4.93 10.17
CA LEU A 8 16.29 -3.63 10.65
C LEU A 8 16.52 -3.58 12.16
N VAL A 9 15.65 -4.23 12.94
CA VAL A 9 15.73 -4.19 14.41
C VAL A 9 17.05 -4.77 14.90
N PRO A 10 17.48 -6.00 14.52
CA PRO A 10 18.75 -6.55 15.00
C PRO A 10 19.97 -5.66 14.72
N GLU A 11 20.03 -5.04 13.54
CA GLU A 11 21.12 -4.14 13.16
C GLU A 11 21.08 -2.81 13.96
N PHE A 12 19.89 -2.27 14.23
CA PHE A 12 19.73 -1.08 15.06
C PHE A 12 20.14 -1.34 16.51
N GLU A 13 19.68 -2.44 17.10
CA GLU A 13 20.00 -2.81 18.48
C GLU A 13 21.51 -3.04 18.65
N LYS A 14 22.14 -3.72 17.70
CA LYS A 14 23.60 -3.94 17.69
C LYS A 14 24.40 -2.64 17.64
N LYS A 15 23.94 -1.63 16.89
CA LYS A 15 24.65 -0.36 16.71
C LYS A 15 24.44 0.61 17.86
N THR A 16 23.29 0.57 18.52
CA THR A 16 22.87 1.59 19.48
C THR A 16 22.81 1.09 20.92
N GLY A 17 22.63 -0.20 21.13
CA GLY A 17 22.40 -0.82 22.44
C GLY A 17 20.98 -0.65 22.98
N TYR A 18 20.08 0.04 22.25
CA TYR A 18 18.66 0.08 22.60
C TYR A 18 17.97 -1.23 22.23
N VAL A 19 16.91 -1.56 22.96
CA VAL A 19 16.03 -2.70 22.66
C VAL A 19 14.74 -2.17 22.05
N VAL A 20 14.32 -2.71 20.92
CA VAL A 20 13.12 -2.30 20.21
C VAL A 20 12.06 -3.38 20.33
N LYS A 21 10.93 -3.03 20.94
CA LYS A 21 9.75 -3.90 21.00
C LYS A 21 8.72 -3.48 19.95
N THR A 22 8.56 -4.27 18.91
CA THR A 22 7.61 -4.00 17.83
C THR A 22 6.20 -4.47 18.19
N VAL A 23 5.19 -3.66 17.86
CA VAL A 23 3.77 -4.02 17.97
C VAL A 23 3.10 -3.77 16.63
N ALA A 24 2.76 -4.85 15.93
CA ALA A 24 2.11 -4.78 14.62
C ALA A 24 0.58 -4.74 14.77
N VAL A 25 -0.02 -3.59 14.47
CA VAL A 25 -1.47 -3.37 14.49
C VAL A 25 -1.89 -2.54 13.27
N GLY A 26 -3.19 -2.43 13.00
CA GLY A 26 -3.71 -1.56 11.94
C GLY A 26 -3.37 -0.08 12.21
N THR A 27 -3.24 0.72 11.14
CA THR A 27 -2.78 2.12 11.20
C THR A 27 -3.53 2.97 12.23
N GLY A 28 -4.86 2.87 12.27
CA GLY A 28 -5.67 3.62 13.25
C GLY A 28 -5.34 3.25 14.70
N ALA A 29 -5.13 1.96 14.97
CA ALA A 29 -4.75 1.49 16.30
C ALA A 29 -3.32 1.93 16.67
N ALA A 30 -2.37 1.87 15.73
CA ALA A 30 -1.00 2.36 15.94
C ALA A 30 -0.99 3.86 16.30
N ILE A 31 -1.74 4.68 15.56
CA ILE A 31 -1.88 6.11 15.85
C ILE A 31 -2.48 6.32 17.24
N THR A 32 -3.57 5.62 17.58
CA THR A 32 -4.19 5.71 18.91
C THR A 32 -3.22 5.31 20.03
N MET A 33 -2.38 4.28 19.84
CA MET A 33 -1.36 3.90 20.83
C MET A 33 -0.33 5.03 21.02
N GLY A 34 0.15 5.65 19.95
CA GLY A 34 1.06 6.80 20.04
C GLY A 34 0.44 7.99 20.78
N GLN A 35 -0.81 8.34 20.47
CA GLN A 35 -1.54 9.42 21.14
C GLN A 35 -1.72 9.17 22.65
N LYS A 36 -1.81 7.91 23.06
CA LYS A 36 -1.91 7.51 24.48
C LYS A 36 -0.56 7.41 25.18
N GLY A 37 0.55 7.57 24.46
CA GLY A 37 1.90 7.34 25.00
C GLY A 37 2.21 5.87 25.25
N GLU A 38 1.48 4.94 24.61
CA GLU A 38 1.73 3.50 24.69
C GLU A 38 2.83 3.05 23.72
N ALA A 39 3.30 3.94 22.83
CA ALA A 39 4.40 3.74 21.90
C ALA A 39 5.28 5.00 21.81
N ASP A 40 6.60 4.82 21.81
CA ASP A 40 7.56 5.93 21.72
C ASP A 40 7.80 6.40 20.28
N VAL A 41 7.64 5.50 19.30
CA VAL A 41 7.87 5.75 17.86
C VAL A 41 6.77 5.10 17.06
N LEU A 42 6.28 5.82 16.04
CA LEU A 42 5.30 5.31 15.08
C LEU A 42 5.98 5.08 13.72
N LEU A 43 5.75 3.89 13.15
CA LEU A 43 6.11 3.58 11.77
C LEU A 43 4.83 3.19 11.02
N THR A 44 4.24 4.17 10.32
CA THR A 44 2.96 4.03 9.60
C THR A 44 3.10 4.42 8.14
N HIS A 45 2.02 4.27 7.36
CA HIS A 45 2.00 4.53 5.92
C HIS A 45 0.66 5.15 5.45
N ALA A 46 0.05 6.01 6.27
CA ALA A 46 -1.19 6.71 5.94
C ALA A 46 -1.06 8.22 6.18
N PRO A 47 -0.49 8.97 5.23
CA PRO A 47 -0.22 10.40 5.41
C PRO A 47 -1.44 11.26 5.76
N SER A 48 -2.64 10.86 5.34
CA SER A 48 -3.90 11.56 5.66
C SER A 48 -4.32 11.38 7.12
N GLN A 49 -3.90 10.30 7.78
CA GLN A 49 -4.15 10.04 9.20
C GLN A 49 -2.99 10.53 10.07
N GLU A 50 -1.77 10.58 9.53
CA GLU A 50 -0.57 11.05 10.23
C GLU A 50 -0.50 12.57 10.36
N LYS A 51 -0.82 13.31 9.29
CA LYS A 51 -0.71 14.79 9.31
C LYS A 51 -1.47 15.45 10.46
N PRO A 52 -2.74 15.08 10.76
CA PRO A 52 -3.47 15.70 11.87
C PRO A 52 -2.76 15.60 13.23
N ILE A 53 -2.18 14.44 13.56
CA ILE A 53 -1.50 14.26 14.86
C ILE A 53 -0.16 15.01 14.92
N VAL A 54 0.50 15.19 13.77
CA VAL A 54 1.72 16.01 13.66
C VAL A 54 1.38 17.48 13.81
N ASP A 55 0.35 17.94 13.10
CA ASP A 55 -0.10 19.35 13.12
C ASP A 55 -0.62 19.75 14.50
N ASN A 56 -1.23 18.81 15.24
CA ASN A 56 -1.67 19.00 16.62
C ASN A 56 -0.52 18.94 17.65
N GLY A 57 0.71 18.59 17.23
CA GLY A 57 1.86 18.44 18.12
C GLY A 57 1.86 17.17 18.98
N GLU A 58 0.97 16.23 18.70
CA GLU A 58 0.88 14.93 19.39
C GLU A 58 2.00 13.98 18.92
N ALA A 59 2.43 14.13 17.67
CA ALA A 59 3.60 13.47 17.11
C ALA A 59 4.63 14.51 16.66
N ILE A 60 5.90 14.25 16.94
CA ILE A 60 7.04 15.10 16.55
C ILE A 60 8.02 14.31 15.69
N ASN A 61 8.96 15.01 15.05
CA ASN A 61 10.00 14.41 14.20
C ASN A 61 9.42 13.52 13.08
N TYR A 62 8.42 14.04 12.36
CA TYR A 62 7.82 13.35 11.21
C TYR A 62 8.85 13.22 10.07
N GLN A 63 9.23 11.98 9.75
CA GLN A 63 10.21 11.66 8.72
C GLN A 63 9.64 10.65 7.72
N LEU A 64 9.79 10.95 6.44
CA LEU A 64 9.51 9.99 5.38
C LEU A 64 10.74 9.09 5.20
N VAL A 65 10.61 7.84 5.63
CA VAL A 65 11.72 6.86 5.61
C VAL A 65 11.65 5.88 4.44
N MET A 66 10.47 5.69 3.86
CA MET A 66 10.23 4.78 2.74
C MET A 66 8.94 5.13 2.00
N HIS A 67 8.85 4.74 0.73
CA HIS A 67 7.61 4.72 -0.03
C HIS A 67 7.41 3.33 -0.65
N ASN A 68 6.15 2.98 -0.89
CA ASN A 68 5.81 1.79 -1.64
C ASN A 68 5.55 2.17 -3.09
N ASP A 69 6.07 1.37 -4.01
CA ASP A 69 5.73 1.46 -5.43
C ASP A 69 4.78 0.32 -5.79
N PHE A 70 3.78 0.63 -6.61
CA PHE A 70 2.88 -0.35 -7.20
C PHE A 70 3.26 -0.54 -8.66
N ILE A 71 3.37 -1.80 -9.07
CA ILE A 71 3.64 -2.18 -10.46
C ILE A 71 2.45 -2.95 -11.02
N ILE A 72 2.18 -2.75 -12.31
CA ILE A 72 1.23 -3.55 -13.06
C ILE A 72 2.02 -4.69 -13.69
N VAL A 73 1.67 -5.93 -13.35
CA VAL A 73 2.29 -7.14 -13.88
C VAL A 73 1.28 -7.91 -14.74
N GLY A 74 1.80 -8.64 -15.73
CA GLY A 74 0.98 -9.42 -16.64
C GLY A 74 1.83 -10.37 -17.49
N PRO A 75 1.21 -11.12 -18.41
CA PRO A 75 1.90 -12.05 -19.29
C PRO A 75 2.95 -11.36 -20.18
N GLU A 76 4.02 -12.08 -20.53
CA GLU A 76 5.10 -11.57 -21.40
C GLU A 76 4.58 -11.12 -22.78
N SER A 77 3.53 -11.76 -23.28
CA SER A 77 2.90 -11.44 -24.56
C SER A 77 2.16 -10.09 -24.56
N ASP A 78 1.98 -9.45 -23.40
CA ASP A 78 1.28 -8.17 -23.22
C ASP A 78 0.01 -8.04 -24.07
N PRO A 79 -1.02 -8.89 -23.84
CA PRO A 79 -2.24 -8.88 -24.64
C PRO A 79 -3.01 -7.55 -24.56
N ALA A 80 -2.82 -6.80 -23.46
CA ALA A 80 -3.41 -5.48 -23.23
C ALA A 80 -2.61 -4.33 -23.88
N GLN A 81 -1.39 -4.60 -24.37
CA GLN A 81 -0.49 -3.62 -24.98
C GLN A 81 -0.22 -2.42 -24.06
N ILE A 82 -0.02 -2.68 -22.77
CA ILE A 82 0.23 -1.64 -21.76
C ILE A 82 1.71 -1.29 -21.62
N LYS A 83 2.62 -2.11 -22.14
CA LYS A 83 4.06 -1.80 -22.06
C LYS A 83 4.35 -0.48 -22.77
N GLY A 84 5.03 0.43 -22.07
CA GLY A 84 5.40 1.75 -22.60
C GLY A 84 4.30 2.82 -22.53
N THR A 85 3.18 2.58 -21.83
CA THR A 85 2.24 3.66 -21.48
C THR A 85 2.91 4.69 -20.58
N ALA A 86 2.54 5.97 -20.74
CA ALA A 86 3.13 7.05 -19.97
C ALA A 86 2.62 7.09 -18.52
N THR A 87 1.40 6.59 -18.27
CA THR A 87 0.78 6.58 -16.95
C THR A 87 0.09 5.26 -16.62
N ALA A 88 -0.05 4.96 -15.34
CA ALA A 88 -0.83 3.80 -14.87
C ALA A 88 -2.32 3.91 -15.24
N ALA A 89 -2.87 5.12 -15.26
CA ALA A 89 -4.26 5.34 -15.70
C ALA A 89 -4.46 4.98 -17.18
N GLU A 90 -3.50 5.31 -18.05
CA GLU A 90 -3.51 4.88 -19.46
C GLU A 90 -3.43 3.36 -19.60
N ALA A 91 -2.59 2.69 -18.79
CA ALA A 91 -2.52 1.24 -18.77
C ALA A 91 -3.87 0.61 -18.38
N PHE A 92 -4.51 1.11 -17.32
CA PHE A 92 -5.84 0.66 -16.88
C PHE A 92 -6.91 0.87 -17.96
N LYS A 93 -6.87 2.01 -18.65
CA LYS A 93 -7.76 2.29 -19.77
C LYS A 93 -7.59 1.26 -20.89
N LYS A 94 -6.34 0.96 -21.28
CA LYS A 94 -6.04 -0.05 -22.31
C LYS A 94 -6.46 -1.46 -21.90
N ILE A 95 -6.24 -1.86 -20.65
CA ILE A 95 -6.68 -3.17 -20.12
C ILE A 95 -8.18 -3.34 -20.34
N ASN A 96 -8.96 -2.32 -19.98
CA ASN A 96 -10.41 -2.32 -20.18
C ASN A 96 -10.81 -2.31 -21.67
N GLU A 97 -10.21 -1.45 -22.49
CA GLU A 97 -10.51 -1.36 -23.93
C GLU A 97 -10.20 -2.67 -24.68
N LYS A 98 -9.15 -3.38 -24.27
CA LYS A 98 -8.76 -4.68 -24.84
C LYS A 98 -9.55 -5.86 -24.27
N GLY A 99 -10.36 -5.64 -23.23
CA GLY A 99 -11.04 -6.73 -22.51
C GLY A 99 -10.06 -7.77 -21.96
N ALA A 100 -8.88 -7.31 -21.52
CA ALA A 100 -7.87 -8.16 -20.91
C ALA A 100 -8.30 -8.50 -19.47
N LEU A 101 -8.00 -9.73 -19.04
CA LEU A 101 -8.29 -10.16 -17.68
C LEU A 101 -7.49 -9.32 -16.68
N PHE A 102 -8.19 -8.70 -15.74
CA PHE A 102 -7.63 -8.02 -14.59
C PHE A 102 -8.04 -8.74 -13.30
N ILE A 103 -7.08 -8.98 -12.43
CA ILE A 103 -7.29 -9.62 -11.14
C ILE A 103 -7.20 -8.56 -10.05
N SER A 104 -8.33 -8.29 -9.41
CA SER A 104 -8.46 -7.41 -8.26
C SER A 104 -8.22 -8.18 -6.97
N ARG A 105 -7.66 -7.48 -5.99
CA ARG A 105 -7.53 -8.00 -4.63
C ARG A 105 -8.88 -8.20 -3.96
N GLY A 106 -9.84 -7.29 -4.17
CA GLY A 106 -11.19 -7.37 -3.59
C GLY A 106 -11.24 -7.45 -2.05
N ASP A 107 -10.16 -7.14 -1.34
CA ASP A 107 -9.98 -7.45 0.10
C ASP A 107 -10.05 -6.21 1.02
N ASN A 108 -10.34 -5.05 0.44
CA ASN A 108 -10.35 -3.72 1.11
C ASN A 108 -9.00 -3.28 1.70
N SER A 109 -7.89 -3.88 1.27
CA SER A 109 -6.55 -3.46 1.65
C SER A 109 -6.15 -2.11 1.03
N GLY A 110 -4.99 -1.59 1.44
CA GLY A 110 -4.37 -0.43 0.81
C GLY A 110 -4.12 -0.62 -0.69
N THR A 111 -3.72 -1.83 -1.12
CA THR A 111 -3.56 -2.17 -2.55
C THR A 111 -4.90 -2.09 -3.29
N HIS A 112 -5.97 -2.68 -2.74
CA HIS A 112 -7.31 -2.59 -3.35
C HIS A 112 -7.80 -1.13 -3.42
N THR A 113 -7.46 -0.31 -2.43
CA THR A 113 -7.79 1.12 -2.44
C THR A 113 -7.03 1.87 -3.53
N MET A 114 -5.73 1.60 -3.69
CA MET A 114 -4.91 2.19 -4.75
C MET A 114 -5.40 1.77 -6.15
N GLU A 115 -5.73 0.49 -6.32
CA GLU A 115 -6.32 -0.05 -7.54
C GLU A 115 -7.61 0.68 -7.93
N LYS A 116 -8.56 0.84 -7.00
CA LYS A 116 -9.81 1.59 -7.22
C LYS A 116 -9.55 3.05 -7.61
N ASN A 117 -8.53 3.68 -7.04
CA ASN A 117 -8.13 5.03 -7.41
C ASN A 117 -7.59 5.09 -8.85
N LEU A 118 -6.86 4.08 -9.31
CA LEU A 118 -6.36 4.00 -10.69
C LEU A 118 -7.50 3.77 -11.69
N TRP A 119 -8.47 2.90 -11.38
CA TRP A 119 -9.68 2.73 -12.18
C TRP A 119 -10.45 4.04 -12.33
N LYS A 120 -10.66 4.74 -11.21
CA LYS A 120 -11.31 6.05 -11.20
C LYS A 120 -10.52 7.09 -12.01
N ALA A 121 -9.19 7.10 -11.91
CA ALA A 121 -8.33 7.99 -12.70
C ALA A 121 -8.39 7.69 -14.20
N ALA A 122 -8.63 6.43 -14.57
CA ALA A 122 -8.90 6.01 -15.95
C ALA A 122 -10.34 6.31 -16.42
N GLY A 123 -11.20 6.87 -15.55
CA GLY A 123 -12.60 7.16 -15.84
C GLY A 123 -13.49 5.92 -15.94
N ILE A 124 -13.06 4.81 -15.34
CA ILE A 124 -13.73 3.50 -15.45
C ILE A 124 -14.16 3.05 -14.05
N THR A 125 -15.39 2.55 -13.94
CA THR A 125 -15.88 1.84 -12.77
C THR A 125 -16.01 0.37 -13.13
N PRO A 126 -15.02 -0.48 -12.80
CA PRO A 126 -15.09 -1.90 -13.14
C PRO A 126 -16.22 -2.57 -12.36
N THR A 127 -16.84 -3.56 -12.99
CA THR A 127 -17.81 -4.47 -12.37
C THR A 127 -17.28 -5.89 -12.46
N VAL A 128 -17.55 -6.69 -11.42
CA VAL A 128 -17.15 -8.11 -11.37
C VAL A 128 -17.70 -8.83 -12.59
N SER A 129 -16.80 -9.44 -13.36
CA SER A 129 -17.06 -10.09 -14.64
C SER A 129 -15.97 -11.12 -14.98
N ASP A 130 -16.07 -11.77 -16.14
CA ASP A 130 -15.02 -12.63 -16.65
C ASP A 130 -13.70 -11.87 -16.93
N LYS A 131 -13.76 -10.55 -17.08
CA LYS A 131 -12.62 -9.67 -17.36
C LYS A 131 -12.09 -8.91 -16.15
N TYR A 132 -12.87 -8.80 -15.08
CA TYR A 132 -12.46 -8.20 -13.82
C TYR A 132 -12.89 -9.12 -12.68
N GLN A 133 -11.94 -9.82 -12.08
CA GLN A 133 -12.18 -10.85 -11.07
C GLN A 133 -11.64 -10.41 -9.72
N GLU A 134 -12.43 -10.54 -8.67
CA GLU A 134 -12.00 -10.26 -7.29
C GLU A 134 -11.62 -11.57 -6.59
N THR A 135 -10.41 -11.62 -6.03
CA THR A 135 -9.90 -12.83 -5.36
C THR A 135 -10.20 -12.87 -3.87
N GLY A 136 -10.35 -11.72 -3.22
CA GLY A 136 -10.40 -11.59 -1.76
C GLY A 136 -9.08 -11.95 -1.07
N GLN A 137 -7.99 -12.12 -1.83
CA GLN A 137 -6.70 -12.60 -1.32
C GLN A 137 -5.77 -11.44 -0.96
N GLY A 138 -4.73 -11.74 -0.17
CA GLY A 138 -3.70 -10.78 0.23
C GLY A 138 -2.63 -10.55 -0.84
N MET A 139 -1.76 -9.56 -0.64
CA MET A 139 -0.82 -9.06 -1.67
C MET A 139 0.15 -10.12 -2.20
N GLY A 140 0.58 -11.06 -1.36
CA GLY A 140 1.51 -12.11 -1.80
C GLY A 140 0.85 -13.25 -2.56
N GLN A 141 -0.48 -13.36 -2.53
CA GLN A 141 -1.25 -14.46 -3.13
C GLN A 141 -1.96 -14.06 -4.43
N THR A 142 -2.11 -12.75 -4.67
CA THR A 142 -2.71 -12.17 -5.88
C THR A 142 -1.65 -11.72 -6.85
#